data_AF-A0AAW4FXH9-F1
#
_entry.id   AF-A0AAW4FXH9-F1
#
_cell.length_a   1.000
_cell.length_b   1.000
_cell.length_c   1.000
_cell.angle_alpha   90.00
_cell.angle_beta   90.00
_cell.angle_gamma   90.00
#
_symmetry.space_group_name_H-M   'P 1'
#
loop_
_entity.id
_entity.type
_entity.pdbx_description
1 polymer ?
#
loop_
_entity_poly.entity_id
_entity_poly.type
_entity_poly.pdbx_seq_one_letter_code
_entity_poly.pdbx_strand_id
1 'polypeptide(L)' 'MPIESPADIVSHLAQQMVEKGTSPRKLALLTGVAENRFELIQMGDWKNLTIREIAVICEALEVDLCRLIAGGSETL' A
#
# COMPACT_ATOMS: atom_id res chain seq x y z
N MET A 1 4.73 -10.02 -8.40
CA MET A 1 6.08 -9.93 -7.80
C MET A 1 6.03 -10.69 -6.49
N PRO A 2 6.95 -11.63 -6.21
CA PRO A 2 7.05 -12.22 -4.87
C PRO A 2 7.39 -11.11 -3.86
N ILE A 3 6.76 -11.12 -2.69
CA ILE A 3 7.07 -10.18 -1.62
C ILE A 3 8.21 -10.78 -0.80
N GLU A 4 9.39 -10.17 -0.87
CA GLU A 4 10.58 -10.61 -0.17
C GLU A 4 10.91 -9.69 1.02
N SER A 5 10.28 -8.52 1.08
CA SER A 5 10.49 -7.50 2.09
C SER A 5 9.29 -6.55 2.23
N PRO A 6 9.21 -5.77 3.34
CA PRO A 6 8.22 -4.69 3.47
C PRO A 6 8.32 -3.62 2.39
N ALA A 7 9.49 -3.46 1.76
CA ALA A 7 9.67 -2.53 0.65
C ALA A 7 8.82 -2.92 -0.56
N ASP A 8 8.71 -4.23 -0.84
CA ASP A 8 7.94 -4.75 -1.98
C ASP A 8 6.44 -4.47 -1.82
N ILE A 9 5.94 -4.49 -0.58
CA ILE A 9 4.55 -4.09 -0.27
C ILE A 9 4.34 -2.62 -0.63
N VAL A 10 5.24 -1.74 -0.21
CA VAL A 10 5.14 -0.29 -0.49
C VAL A 10 5.27 -0.01 -1.99
N SER A 11 6.18 -0.69 -2.68
CA SER A 11 6.30 -0.60 -4.15
C SER A 11 5.02 -1.06 -4.86
N HIS A 12 4.41 -2.16 -4.40
CA HIS A 12 3.13 -2.63 -4.93
C HIS A 12 2.01 -1.59 -4.71
N LEU A 13 1.94 -0.97 -3.53
CA LEU A 13 0.96 0.08 -3.25
C LEU A 13 1.18 1.33 -4.11
N ALA A 14 2.44 1.74 -4.32
CA ALA A 14 2.76 2.86 -5.19
C ALA A 14 2.28 2.60 -6.63
N GLN A 15 2.48 1.38 -7.13
CA GLN A 15 1.95 0.95 -8.42
C GLN A 15 0.42 0.98 -8.46
N GLN A 16 -0.26 0.44 -7.43
CA GLN A 16 -1.72 0.43 -7.35
C GLN A 16 -2.32 1.84 -7.31
N MET A 17 -1.65 2.79 -6.65
CA MET A 17 -2.08 4.19 -6.66
C MET A 17 -2.06 4.80 -8.07
N VAL A 18 -1.02 4.50 -8.85
CA VAL A 18 -0.87 4.97 -10.23
C VAL A 18 -1.93 4.31 -11.13
N GLU A 19 -2.08 2.99 -11.05
CA GLU A 19 -3.03 2.22 -11.87
C GLU A 19 -4.48 2.64 -11.63
N LYS A 20 -4.86 2.89 -10.37
CA LYS A 20 -6.21 3.34 -10.00
C LYS A 20 -6.44 4.85 -10.21
N GLY A 21 -5.39 5.61 -10.54
CA GLY A 21 -5.46 7.06 -10.71
C GLY A 21 -5.92 7.79 -9.45
N THR A 22 -5.66 7.24 -8.27
CA THR A 22 -6.19 7.77 -7.00
C THR A 22 -5.33 8.92 -6.51
N SER A 23 -5.94 10.09 -6.27
CA SER A 23 -5.19 11.24 -5.73
C SER A 23 -4.86 11.05 -4.24
N PRO A 24 -3.69 11.52 -3.76
CA PRO A 24 -3.33 11.51 -2.33
C PRO A 24 -4.39 12.12 -1.43
N ARG A 25 -4.99 13.23 -1.87
CA ARG A 25 -6.09 13.91 -1.16
C ARG A 25 -7.31 13.02 -0.97
N LYS A 26 -7.72 12.26 -2.00
CA LYS A 26 -8.86 11.33 -1.90
C LYS A 26 -8.54 10.22 -0.91
N LEU A 27 -7.34 9.65 -0.97
CA LEU A 27 -6.94 8.58 -0.06
C LEU A 27 -6.83 9.06 1.38
N ALA A 28 -6.34 10.28 1.62
CA ALA A 28 -6.30 10.86 2.96
C ALA A 28 -7.69 10.98 3.59
N LEU A 29 -8.69 11.40 2.80
CA LEU A 29 -10.08 11.45 3.27
C LEU A 29 -10.66 10.06 3.59
N LEU A 30 -10.29 9.03 2.82
CA LEU A 30 -10.78 7.66 3.01
C LEU A 30 -10.12 6.95 4.19
N THR A 31 -8.83 7.18 4.40
CA THR A 31 -7.99 6.42 5.34
C THR A 31 -7.77 7.14 6.67
N GLY A 32 -7.96 8.47 6.70
CA GLY A 32 -7.51 9.32 7.80
C GLY A 32 -5.98 9.46 7.89
N VAL A 33 -5.23 8.89 6.95
CA VAL A 33 -3.77 9.04 6.85
C VAL A 33 -3.45 10.38 6.20
N ALA A 34 -2.46 11.09 6.74
CA ALA A 34 -2.06 12.40 6.21
C ALA A 34 -1.57 12.30 4.74
N GLU A 35 -1.87 13.31 3.92
CA GLU A 35 -1.57 13.32 2.48
C GLU A 35 -0.08 13.07 2.17
N ASN A 36 0.83 13.62 3.00
CA ASN A 36 2.27 13.47 2.83
C ASN A 36 2.76 12.02 3.01
N ARG A 37 1.97 11.12 3.62
CA ARG A 37 2.34 9.71 3.77
C ARG A 37 2.23 8.96 2.45
N PHE A 38 1.36 9.41 1.55
CA PHE A 38 1.26 8.86 0.19
C PHE A 38 2.46 9.24 -0.67
N GLU A 39 3.12 10.37 -0.39
CA GLU A 39 4.40 10.72 -1.02
C GLU A 39 5.50 9.74 -0.60
N LEU A 40 5.54 9.35 0.69
CA LEU A 40 6.48 8.32 1.17
C LEU A 40 6.26 6.97 0.47
N ILE A 41 5.00 6.60 0.21
CA ILE A 41 4.67 5.40 -0.57
C ILE A 41 5.25 5.51 -1.99
N GLN A 42 5.01 6.63 -2.69
CA GLN A 42 5.52 6.86 -4.04
C GLN A 42 7.06 6.91 -4.10
N MET A 43 7.71 7.35 -3.03
CA MET A 43 9.18 7.37 -2.89
C MET A 43 9.77 6.02 -2.45
N GLY A 44 8.95 5.03 -2.11
CA GLY A 44 9.41 3.73 -1.60
C GLY A 44 9.96 3.78 -0.17
N ASP A 45 9.70 4.85 0.59
CA ASP A 45 10.24 5.07 1.93
C ASP A 45 9.45 4.32 3.02
N TRP A 46 9.46 2.99 2.90
CA TRP A 46 8.72 2.09 3.78
C TRP A 46 9.14 2.19 5.24
N LYS A 47 10.38 2.60 5.53
CA LYS A 47 10.91 2.70 6.90
C LYS A 47 10.27 3.83 7.70
N ASN A 48 9.77 4.86 7.01
CA ASN A 48 9.07 5.96 7.62
C ASN A 48 7.56 5.75 7.69
N LEU A 49 7.05 4.59 7.26
CA LEU A 49 5.64 4.21 7.33
C LEU A 49 5.41 3.23 8.48
N THR A 50 4.28 3.38 9.17
CA THR A 50 3.84 2.41 10.17
C THR A 50 3.07 1.26 9.52
N ILE A 51 3.06 0.10 10.17
CA ILE A 51 2.26 -1.05 9.73
C ILE A 51 0.77 -0.69 9.63
N ARG A 52 0.27 0.15 10.55
CA ARG A 52 -1.13 0.62 10.53
C ARG A 52 -1.45 1.43 9.28
N GLU A 53 -0.55 2.33 8.88
CA GLU A 53 -0.73 3.12 7.67
C GLU A 53 -0.69 2.24 6.42
N ILE A 54 0.25 1.30 6.36
CA ILE A 54 0.31 0.33 5.26
C ILE A 54 -1.01 -0.46 5.18
N ALA A 55 -1.52 -0.97 6.30
CA ALA A 55 -2.76 -1.74 6.34
C ALA A 55 -3.98 -0.94 5.85
N VAL A 56 -4.20 0.28 6.36
CA VAL A 56 -5.37 1.09 5.96
C VAL A 56 -5.26 1.58 4.51
N ILE A 57 -4.04 1.80 4.00
CA ILE A 57 -3.81 2.15 2.59
C ILE A 57 -4.08 0.94 1.69
N CYS A 58 -3.69 -0.28 2.09
CA CYS A 58 -4.06 -1.50 1.40
C CYS A 58 -5.59 -1.62 1.27
N GLU A 59 -6.32 -1.44 2.38
CA GLU A 59 -7.79 -1.50 2.38
C GLU A 59 -8.41 -0.46 1.42
N ALA A 60 -7.95 0.80 1.47
CA ALA A 60 -8.46 1.86 0.59
C ALA A 60 -8.13 1.65 -0.90
N LEU A 61 -7.06 0.89 -1.20
CA LEU A 61 -6.69 0.49 -2.54
C LEU A 61 -7.23 -0.90 -2.91
N GLU A 62 -8.07 -1.51 -2.08
CA GLU A 62 -8.63 -2.86 -2.29
C GLU A 62 -7.53 -3.93 -2.52
N VAL A 63 -6.39 -3.76 -1.86
CA VAL A 63 -5.27 -4.70 -1.86
C VAL A 63 -5.40 -5.59 -0.62
N ASP A 64 -5.45 -6.90 -0.83
CA ASP A 64 -5.43 -7.86 0.28
C ASP A 64 -4.00 -8.03 0.81
N LEU A 65 -3.69 -7.35 1.92
CA LEU A 65 -2.38 -7.37 2.55
C LEU A 65 -1.99 -8.77 3.03
N CYS A 66 -2.93 -9.56 3.55
CA CYS A 66 -2.66 -10.91 4.04
C CYS A 66 -2.28 -11.84 2.88
N ARG A 67 -3.03 -11.76 1.77
CA ARG A 67 -2.72 -12.51 0.55
C ARG A 67 -1.38 -12.10 -0.05
N LEU A 68 -1.07 -10.80 -0.03
CA LEU A 68 0.17 -10.24 -0.54
C LEU A 68 1.39 -10.78 0.24
N ILE A 69 1.32 -10.81 1.57
CA ILE A 69 2.39 -11.32 2.44
C ILE A 69 2.49 -12.85 2.37
N ALA A 70 1.37 -13.56 2.29
CA ALA A 70 1.35 -15.02 2.22
C ALA A 70 1.81 -15.58 0.86
N GLY A 71 2.15 -14.71 -0.11
CA GLY A 71 2.62 -15.11 -1.43
C GLY A 71 1.56 -15.76 -2.31
N GLY A 72 0.27 -15.55 -1.99
CA GLY A 72 -0.89 -16.04 -2.75
C GLY A 72 -0.74 -17.47 -3.30
N SER A 73 -0.89 -18.50 -2.46
CA SER A 73 -1.19 -19.83 -2.98
C SER A 73 -2.63 -19.84 -3.51
N GLU A 74 -2.79 -20.01 -4.82
CA GLU A 74 -4.03 -20.54 -5.38
C GLU A 74 -4.20 -21.96 -4.86
N THR A 75 -4.93 -22.16 -3.75
CA THR A 75 -5.60 -23.44 -3.48
C THR A 75 -6.86 -23.22 -2.65
N LEU A 76 -7.98 -23.61 -3.29
CA LEU A 76 -9.34 -23.85 -2.81
C LEU A 76 -10.29 -22.64 -2.79
#